data_AF-A0A2R4XJD3-F1
#
_entry.id   AF-A0A2R4XJD3-F1
#
_cell.length_a   1.000
_cell.length_b   1.000
_cell.length_c   1.000
_cell.angle_alpha   90.00
_cell.angle_beta   90.00
_cell.angle_gamma   90.00
#
_symmetry.space_group_name_H-M   'P 1'
#
loop_
_entity.id
_entity.type
_entity.pdbx_description
1 polymer ?
#
loop_
_entity_poly.entity_id
_entity_poly.type
_entity_poly.pdbx_seq_one_letter_code
_entity_poly.pdbx_strand_id
1 'polypeptide(L)' 'MTWNSVAEFFAMGGYAQYVWGSVGVSAIALAVELFLLRQRRQGALLQSKHELTLERKGLNESST' A
#
# COMPACT_ATOMS: atom_id res chain seq x y z
N MET A 1 36.44 -10.80 -10.18
CA MET A 1 35.31 -11.62 -10.64
C MET A 1 34.03 -10.87 -10.36
N THR A 2 33.47 -10.26 -11.39
CA THR A 2 32.26 -9.46 -11.34
C THR A 2 31.06 -10.39 -11.17
N TRP A 3 30.34 -10.28 -10.05
CA TRP A 3 29.04 -10.90 -9.84
C TRP A 3 28.11 -10.55 -11.01
N ASN A 4 27.89 -11.49 -11.93
CA ASN A 4 27.34 -11.17 -13.24
C ASN A 4 25.83 -11.41 -13.33
N SER A 5 25.21 -12.11 -12.38
CA SER A 5 23.79 -12.40 -12.51
C SER A 5 23.09 -12.74 -11.20
N VAL A 6 21.96 -12.08 -10.98
CA VAL A 6 20.93 -12.49 -10.02
C VAL A 6 20.49 -13.94 -10.28
N ALA A 7 20.58 -14.38 -11.54
CA ALA A 7 20.32 -15.77 -11.95
C ALA A 7 21.27 -16.80 -11.31
N GLU A 8 22.54 -16.47 -11.04
CA GLU A 8 23.46 -17.38 -10.32
C GLU A 8 23.09 -17.51 -8.83
N PHE A 9 22.52 -16.45 -8.25
CA PHE A 9 21.97 -16.47 -6.90
C PHE A 9 20.75 -17.39 -6.79
N PHE A 10 19.85 -17.33 -7.77
CA PHE A 10 18.71 -18.25 -7.88
C PHE A 10 19.14 -19.69 -8.17
N ALA A 11 20.22 -19.88 -8.94
CA ALA A 11 20.74 -21.19 -9.33
C ALA A 11 21.63 -21.86 -8.27
N MET A 12 21.95 -21.21 -7.14
CA MET A 12 22.86 -21.71 -6.09
C MET A 12 22.26 -22.83 -5.20
N GLY A 13 21.39 -23.69 -5.75
CA GLY A 13 21.08 -25.00 -5.17
C GLY A 13 20.19 -25.02 -3.92
N GLY A 14 19.34 -24.00 -3.71
CA GLY A 14 18.25 -24.09 -2.72
C GLY A 14 18.16 -22.96 -1.69
N TYR A 15 19.21 -22.15 -1.49
CA TYR A 15 19.21 -21.08 -0.49
C TYR A 15 18.42 -19.82 -0.90
N ALA A 16 18.41 -19.47 -2.19
CA ALA A 16 17.63 -18.33 -2.68
C ALA A 16 16.14 -18.47 -2.38
N GLN A 17 15.60 -19.69 -2.40
CA GLN A 17 14.19 -19.94 -2.12
C GLN A 17 13.81 -19.62 -0.67
N TYR A 18 14.73 -19.79 0.31
CA TYR A 18 14.51 -19.40 1.70
C TYR A 18 14.55 -17.87 1.88
N VAL A 19 15.51 -17.20 1.23
CA VAL A 19 15.62 -15.73 1.30
C VAL A 19 14.41 -15.07 0.67
N TRP A 20 14.06 -15.49 -0.55
CA TRP A 20 12.87 -14.99 -1.24
C TRP A 20 11.57 -15.43 -0.58
N GLY A 21 11.54 -16.60 0.06
CA GLY A 21 10.42 -17.04 0.88
C GLY A 21 10.19 -16.11 2.08
N SER A 22 11.23 -15.79 2.86
CA SER A 22 11.13 -14.89 4.01
C SER A 22 10.84 -13.43 3.61
N VAL A 23 11.50 -12.93 2.55
CA VAL A 23 11.24 -11.59 2.00
C VAL A 23 9.82 -11.51 1.43
N GLY A 24 9.37 -12.56 0.74
CA GLY A 24 8.00 -12.68 0.23
C GLY A 24 6.97 -12.69 1.34
N VAL A 25 7.17 -13.50 2.39
CA VAL A 25 6.29 -13.55 3.58
C VAL A 25 6.25 -12.20 4.28
N SER A 26 7.40 -11.53 4.43
CA SER A 26 7.47 -10.20 5.04
C SER A 26 6.74 -9.15 4.19
N ALA A 27 6.92 -9.17 2.88
CA ALA A 27 6.22 -8.27 1.95
C ALA A 27 4.69 -8.53 1.96
N ILE A 28 4.27 -9.79 2.06
CA ILE A 28 2.85 -10.16 2.19
C ILE A 28 2.29 -9.63 3.51
N ALA A 29 2.99 -9.80 4.63
CA ALA A 29 2.56 -9.28 5.93
C ALA A 29 2.36 -7.76 5.89
N LEU A 30 3.33 -7.03 5.33
CA LEU A 30 3.23 -5.57 5.13
C LEU A 30 2.08 -5.19 4.20
N ALA A 31 1.86 -5.93 3.11
CA ALA A 31 0.77 -5.68 2.17
C ALA A 31 -0.60 -5.89 2.84
N VAL A 32 -0.75 -6.93 3.65
CA VAL A 32 -1.97 -7.21 4.42
C VAL A 32 -2.21 -6.09 5.43
N GLU A 33 -1.19 -5.66 6.16
CA GLU A 33 -1.31 -4.59 7.13
C GLU A 33 -1.68 -3.26 6.47
N LEU A 34 -1.05 -2.92 5.32
CA LEU A 34 -1.43 -1.76 4.52
C LEU A 34 -2.86 -1.89 3.98
N PHE A 35 -3.29 -3.07 3.56
CA PHE A 35 -4.63 -3.29 3.02
C PHE A 35 -5.68 -3.07 4.10
N LEU A 36 -5.49 -3.66 5.28
CA LEU A 36 -6.36 -3.46 6.44
C LEU A 36 -6.36 -1.99 6.89
N LEU A 37 -5.18 -1.36 6.94
CA LEU A 37 -5.06 0.06 7.30
C LEU A 37 -5.74 0.96 6.28
N ARG A 38 -5.62 0.65 4.97
CA ARG A 38 -6.33 1.36 3.90
C ARG A 38 -7.82 1.15 3.99
N GLN A 39 -8.30 -0.05 4.27
CA GLN A 39 -9.72 -0.33 4.45
C GLN A 39 -10.30 0.49 5.61
N ARG A 40 -9.56 0.57 6.74
CA ARG A 40 -9.94 1.41 7.88
C ARG A 40 -9.89 2.90 7.54
N ARG A 41 -8.87 3.34 6.79
CA ARG A 41 -8.74 4.74 6.34
C ARG A 41 -9.77 5.13 5.29
N GLN A 42 -10.21 4.22 4.42
CA GLN A 42 -11.29 4.45 3.45
C GLN A 42 -12.60 4.79 4.19
N GLY A 43 -12.85 4.18 5.36
CA GLY A 43 -13.97 4.55 6.24
C GLY A 43 -13.88 5.96 6.83
N ALA A 44 -12.68 6.55 6.94
CA ALA A 44 -12.47 7.90 7.44
C ALA A 44 -12.46 8.96 6.31
N LEU A 45 -11.92 8.63 5.13
CA LEU A 45 -11.87 9.56 3.99
C LEU A 45 -13.23 9.82 3.35
N LEU A 46 -14.19 8.92 3.51
CA LEU A 46 -15.60 9.16 3.14
C LEU A 46 -16.22 10.28 3.99
N GLN A 47 -15.72 10.55 5.19
CA GLN A 47 -16.28 11.57 6.09
C GLN A 47 -15.82 12.98 5.71
N SER A 48 -14.55 13.16 5.31
CA SER A 48 -14.01 14.49 4.97
C SER A 48 -14.59 15.13 3.69
N LYS A 49 -15.27 14.35 2.81
CA LYS A 49 -15.91 14.93 1.62
C LYS A 49 -17.27 15.56 1.90
N HIS A 50 -17.94 15.14 2.97
CA HIS A 50 -19.27 15.66 3.30
C HIS A 50 -19.20 17.07 3.89
N GLU A 51 -18.16 17.41 4.66
CA GLU A 51 -18.04 18.76 5.23
C GLU A 51 -17.79 19.84 4.17
N LEU A 52 -16.92 19.58 3.19
CA LEU A 52 -16.61 20.56 2.13
C LEU A 52 -17.78 20.82 1.17
N THR A 53 -18.67 19.84 1.01
CA THR A 53 -19.82 19.96 0.11
C THR A 53 -20.93 20.81 0.75
N LEU A 54 -21.04 20.83 2.07
CA LEU A 54 -22.01 21.64 2.81
C LEU A 54 -21.58 23.10 2.87
N GLU A 55 -20.30 23.37 3.14
CA GLU A 55 -19.76 24.75 3.16
C GLU A 55 -19.85 25.42 1.79
N ARG A 56 -19.59 24.67 0.70
CA ARG A 56 -19.69 25.17 -0.67
C ARG A 56 -21.12 25.54 -1.06
N LYS A 57 -22.11 24.80 -0.57
CA LYS A 57 -23.54 25.03 -0.90
C LYS A 57 -24.09 26.24 -0.15
N GLY A 58 -23.77 26.37 1.14
CA GLY A 58 -24.16 27.54 1.94
C GLY A 58 -23.55 28.85 1.46
N LEU A 59 -22.30 28.83 0.97
CA LEU A 59 -21.66 30.02 0.38
C LEU A 59 -22.32 30.47 -0.94
N ASN A 60 -22.81 29.51 -1.72
CA ASN A 60 -23.46 29.77 -3.00
C ASN A 60 -24.89 30.30 -2.84
N GLU A 61 -25.64 29.82 -1.85
CA GLU A 61 -27.00 30.31 -1.56
C GLU A 61 -27.03 31.68 -0.86
N SER A 62 -25.98 32.05 -0.11
CA SER A 62 -25.87 33.39 0.50
C SER A 62 -25.46 34.49 -0.47
N SER A 63 -25.07 34.15 -1.71
CA SER A 63 -24.56 35.09 -2.72
C SER A 63 -25.57 35.39 -3.85
N THR A 64 -26.80 34.86 -3.77
CA THR A 64 -27.93 35.12 -4.70
C THR A 64 -29.08 35.78 -3.96
#